data_AF-A0A6G3WVA9-F1
#
_entry.id   AF-A0A6G3WVA9-F1
#
_cell.length_a   1.000
_cell.length_b   1.000
_cell.length_c   1.000
_cell.angle_alpha   90.00
_cell.angle_beta   90.00
_cell.angle_gamma   90.00
#
_symmetry.space_group_name_H-M   'P 1'
#
loop_
_entity.id
_entity.type
_entity.pdbx_description
1 polymer ?
#
loop_
_entity_poly.entity_id
_entity_poly.type
_entity_poly.pdbx_seq_one_letter_code
_entity_poly.pdbx_strand_id
1 'polypeptide(L)' 'GVCGTCRAFLVSGEVRMDRNFALEPEETGAGFVLACQSHPLTPEVELDFDR' A
#
# COMPACT_ATOMS: atom_id res chain seq x y z
N GLY A 1 7.80 5.67 3.68
CA GLY A 1 6.65 6.15 4.47
C GLY A 1 6.91 5.85 5.93
N VAL A 2 6.70 6.84 6.79
CA VAL A 2 7.10 6.81 8.21
C VAL A 2 5.94 6.98 9.19
N CYS A 3 4.77 7.47 8.74
CA CYS A 3 3.66 7.85 9.63
C CYS A 3 2.37 7.01 9.48
N GLY A 4 2.23 6.20 8.42
CA GLY A 4 1.03 5.38 8.20
C GLY A 4 -0.24 6.14 7.78
N THR A 5 -0.23 7.47 7.73
CA THR A 5 -1.43 8.28 7.36
C THR A 5 -2.04 7.92 6.00
N CYS A 6 -1.20 7.48 5.06
CA CYS A 6 -1.62 7.10 3.72
C CYS A 6 -1.83 5.58 3.56
N ARG A 7 -2.05 4.83 4.65
CA ARG A 7 -2.31 3.38 4.63
C ARG A 7 -3.62 3.09 3.91
N ALA A 8 -3.61 2.12 3.00
CA ALA A 8 -4.76 1.66 2.23
C ALA A 8 -4.64 0.16 1.95
N PHE A 9 -5.76 -0.51 1.70
CA PHE A 9 -5.81 -1.91 1.26
C PHE A 9 -5.72 -1.99 -0.27
N LEU A 10 -4.85 -2.84 -0.81
CA LEU A 10 -4.75 -3.11 -2.24
C LEU A 10 -5.83 -4.12 -2.66
N VAL A 11 -6.91 -3.63 -3.27
CA VAL A 11 -8.05 -4.44 -3.71
C VAL A 11 -7.69 -5.22 -4.98
N SER A 12 -7.02 -4.58 -5.93
CA SER A 12 -6.60 -5.19 -7.20
C SER A 12 -5.36 -4.53 -7.80
N GLY A 13 -4.66 -5.26 -8.68
CA GLY A 13 -3.42 -4.84 -9.31
C GLY A 13 -2.18 -5.11 -8.46
N GLU A 14 -1.06 -4.47 -8.80
CA GLU A 14 0.20 -4.61 -8.08
C GLU A 14 0.90 -3.25 -7.93
N VAL A 15 1.54 -3.03 -6.78
CA VAL A 15 2.32 -1.82 -6.51
C VAL A 15 3.68 -2.14 -5.91
N ARG A 16 4.69 -1.32 -6.24
CA ARG A 16 5.98 -1.30 -5.55
C ARG A 16 6.02 -0.10 -4.60
N MET A 17 6.34 -0.34 -3.33
CA MET A 17 6.57 0.74 -2.36
C MET A 17 8.04 1.20 -2.38
N ASP A 18 8.30 2.52 -2.41
CA ASP A 18 9.66 3.06 -2.33
C ASP A 18 10.30 2.87 -0.95
N ARG A 19 9.53 3.09 0.11
CA ARG A 19 9.96 2.95 1.50
C ARG A 19 8.79 2.54 2.38
N ASN A 20 8.97 1.53 3.22
CA ASN A 20 8.02 1.18 4.27
C ASN A 20 8.74 1.08 5.63
N PHE A 21 8.49 2.06 6.49
CA PHE A 21 8.91 2.06 7.90
C PHE A 21 7.71 2.14 8.85
N ALA A 22 6.48 2.08 8.32
CA ALA A 22 5.26 2.37 9.07
C ALA A 22 4.32 1.17 9.15
N LEU A 23 4.31 0.28 8.16
CA LEU A 23 3.49 -0.93 8.17
C LEU A 23 4.33 -2.13 8.60
N GLU A 24 3.78 -2.94 9.49
CA GLU A 24 4.38 -4.20 9.92
C GLU A 24 4.33 -5.26 8.79
N PRO A 25 5.19 -6.30 8.84
CA PRO A 25 5.20 -7.35 7.83
C PRO A 25 3.83 -8.05 7.67
N GLU A 26 3.10 -8.25 8.77
CA GLU A 26 1.76 -8.86 8.74
C GLU A 26 0.75 -7.97 7.99
N GLU A 27 0.81 -6.65 8.18
CA GLU A 27 -0.06 -5.73 7.45
C GLU A 27 0.24 -5.75 5.95
N THR A 28 1.52 -5.74 5.56
CA THR A 28 1.89 -5.86 4.15
C THR A 28 1.51 -7.22 3.56
N GLY A 29 1.65 -8.30 4.33
CA GLY A 29 1.23 -9.64 3.95
C GLY A 29 -0.29 -9.78 3.82
N ALA A 30 -1.05 -9.00 4.58
CA ALA A 30 -2.50 -8.92 4.47
C ALA A 30 -2.97 -8.04 3.30
N GLY A 31 -2.06 -7.36 2.58
CA GLY A 31 -2.39 -6.53 1.41
C GLY A 31 -2.49 -5.03 1.68
N PHE A 32 -2.07 -4.55 2.86
CA PHE A 32 -1.99 -3.11 3.13
C PHE A 32 -0.71 -2.50 2.53
N VAL A 33 -0.86 -1.29 2.00
CA VAL A 33 0.20 -0.51 1.38
C VAL A 33 0.15 0.95 1.84
N LEU A 34 1.26 1.68 1.66
CA LEU A 34 1.31 3.13 1.85
C LEU A 34 1.10 3.81 0.50
N ALA A 35 -0.11 4.28 0.22
CA ALA A 35 -0.47 4.86 -1.08
C ALA A 35 0.49 5.97 -1.52
N CYS A 36 0.91 6.83 -0.59
CA CYS A 36 1.86 7.92 -0.86
C CYS A 36 3.29 7.45 -1.19
N GLN A 37 3.58 6.15 -1.12
CA GLN A 37 4.87 5.54 -1.45
C GLN A 37 4.75 4.46 -2.53
N SER A 38 3.54 4.18 -3.01
CA SER A 38 3.24 3.10 -3.94
C SER A 38 3.30 3.57 -5.39
N HIS A 39 3.96 2.79 -6.24
CA HIS A 39 3.99 2.97 -7.70
C HIS A 39 3.32 1.78 -8.38
N PRO A 40 2.31 2.00 -9.24
CA PRO A 40 1.66 0.91 -9.97
C PRO A 40 2.65 0.12 -10.84
N LEU A 41 2.54 -1.21 -10.80
CA LEU A 41 3.23 -2.14 -11.69
C LEU A 41 2.29 -2.72 -12.75
N THR A 42 0.99 -2.50 -12.58
CA THR A 42 -0.07 -2.86 -13.52
C THR A 42 -0.70 -1.60 -14.14
N PRO A 43 -1.37 -1.70 -15.30
CA PRO A 43 -2.06 -0.56 -15.91
C PRO A 43 -3.15 0.06 -15.02
N GLU A 44 -3.78 -0.77 -14.19
CA GLU A 44 -4.83 -0.37 -13.25
C GLU A 44 -4.53 -0.94 -11.87
N VAL A 45 -4.83 -0.15 -10.84
CA VAL A 45 -4.75 -0.53 -9.41
C VAL A 45 -5.96 0.06 -8.69
N GLU A 46 -6.46 -0.67 -7.71
CA GLU A 46 -7.57 -0.23 -6.86
C GLU A 46 -7.14 -0.26 -5.40
N LEU A 47 -7.32 0.87 -4.71
CA LEU A 47 -7.00 1.05 -3.30
C LEU A 47 -8.25 1.43 -2.52
N ASP A 48 -8.46 0.79 -1.38
CA ASP A 48 -9.50 1.12 -0.43
C ASP A 48 -8.87 1.75 0.82
N PHE A 49 -9.26 2.99 1.13
CA PHE A 49 -8.75 3.75 2.28
C PHE A 49 -9.61 3.61 3.53
N ASP A 50 -10.83 3.06 3.39
CA ASP A 50 -11.82 2.99 4.46
C ASP A 50 -11.98 1.57 5.03
N ARG A 51 -11.15 0.62 4.55
CA ARG A 51 -11.14 -0.77 4.99
C ARG A 51 -10.46 -1.02 6.34
#